data_AF-A0A2V9GYL0-F1
#
_entry.id   AF-A0A2V9GYL0-F1
#
_cell.length_a   1.000
_cell.length_b   1.000
_cell.length_c   1.000
_cell.angle_alpha   90.00
_cell.angle_beta   90.00
_cell.angle_gamma   90.00
#
_symmetry.space_group_name_H-M   'P 1'
#
loop_
_entity.id
_entity.type
_entity.pdbx_description
1 polymer ?
#
loop_
_entity_poly.entity_id
_entity_poly.type
_entity_poly.pdbx_seq_one_letter_code
_entity_poly.pdbx_strand_id
1 'polypeptide(L)'
;MREVYLLRRRVCLWAAFAVAFLGSLAKAAPQELTKPTGPVITKVEPPNWWVGLTPEVLLLLSGHDLEATHVGCNLPTLRVSRTQAAAGGNYLLIWLTIGADTKSGTAVCRITAPKGTTSFELPLAARAPTLGKFQGLSQDDVMYLIMPDRLANGDPTNDEPAEAPGAHDRSKPRAYHGGDLRGIQNHLPYLKDLGVTTLWLTPIVKNGATQDYHGYGAVDLYAVDPHLGALKDYLDLVAAAHKQGMKILTGFTARCNIISIRSHRSKKVSTAGQAVRPSETIRSNH
;
A
#
# COMPACT_ATOMS: atom_id res chain seq x y z
N MET A 1 -65.69 31.63 34.65
CA MET A 1 -66.75 30.70 35.11
C MET A 1 -66.03 29.53 35.77
N ARG A 2 -66.12 29.47 37.12
CA ARG A 2 -65.63 28.47 38.08
C ARG A 2 -64.10 28.22 38.14
N GLU A 3 -63.39 28.80 39.11
CA GLU A 3 -63.32 28.43 40.55
C GLU A 3 -62.37 27.23 40.77
N VAL A 4 -61.14 27.42 41.28
CA VAL A 4 -60.74 27.64 42.69
C VAL A 4 -60.38 26.30 43.35
N TYR A 5 -59.13 26.15 43.82
CA TYR A 5 -58.72 25.82 45.20
C TYR A 5 -57.18 25.68 45.21
N LEU A 6 -56.38 26.63 45.73
CA LEU A 6 -56.15 26.95 47.16
C LEU A 6 -55.44 25.78 47.89
N LEU A 7 -54.41 25.94 48.73
CA LEU A 7 -53.75 27.11 49.31
C LEU A 7 -52.64 26.64 50.28
N ARG A 8 -51.52 27.37 50.31
CA ARG A 8 -50.58 27.69 51.43
C ARG A 8 -50.28 26.68 52.56
N ARG A 9 -49.01 26.72 53.02
CA ARG A 9 -48.51 27.43 54.25
C ARG A 9 -47.05 26.99 54.50
N ARG A 10 -46.05 27.88 54.39
CA ARG A 10 -45.50 28.87 55.37
C ARG A 10 -44.46 28.27 56.33
N VAL A 11 -43.50 29.14 56.72
CA VAL A 11 -42.66 29.15 57.95
C VAL A 11 -41.20 28.68 57.72
N CYS A 12 -40.26 29.62 57.53
CA CYS A 12 -39.32 30.23 58.52
C CYS A 12 -38.06 29.36 58.73
N LEU A 13 -36.89 29.80 58.28
CA LEU A 13 -35.86 30.61 59.00
C LEU A 13 -34.78 29.74 59.69
N TRP A 14 -33.55 30.21 59.55
CA TRP A 14 -32.32 29.95 60.31
C TRP A 14 -31.36 28.83 59.88
N ALA A 15 -30.20 29.32 59.42
CA ALA A 15 -28.86 28.98 59.90
C ALA A 15 -28.08 27.83 59.25
N ALA A 16 -26.95 28.26 58.66
CA ALA A 16 -25.60 27.70 58.82
C ALA A 16 -25.37 26.24 58.42
N PHE A 17 -24.63 26.04 57.33
CA PHE A 17 -23.23 25.57 57.37
C PHE A 17 -22.73 25.43 55.92
N ALA A 18 -22.05 26.46 55.40
CA ALA A 18 -21.26 26.35 54.20
C ALA A 18 -19.87 25.81 54.59
N VAL A 19 -19.67 24.51 54.48
CA VAL A 19 -18.31 23.93 54.48
C VAL A 19 -17.85 23.91 53.02
N ALA A 20 -16.98 24.86 52.69
CA ALA A 20 -16.31 24.90 51.40
C ALA A 20 -15.30 23.74 51.31
N PHE A 21 -15.69 22.63 50.67
CA PHE A 21 -14.73 21.66 50.15
C PHE A 21 -14.21 22.21 48.80
N LEU A 22 -13.12 22.98 48.88
CA LEU A 22 -12.25 23.27 47.74
C LEU A 22 -11.48 22.00 47.40
N GLY A 23 -12.15 21.06 46.72
CA GLY A 23 -11.49 19.97 46.03
C GLY A 23 -10.71 20.55 44.86
N SER A 24 -9.38 20.54 44.96
CA SER A 24 -8.50 20.88 43.85
C SER A 24 -8.74 19.86 42.73
N LEU A 25 -9.52 20.24 41.72
CA LEU A 25 -9.57 19.55 40.43
C LEU A 25 -8.22 19.82 39.76
N ALA A 26 -7.22 18.99 40.08
CA ALA A 26 -6.01 18.89 39.29
C ALA A 26 -6.44 18.50 37.88
N LYS A 27 -6.39 19.47 36.97
CA LYS A 27 -6.65 19.29 35.56
C LYS A 27 -5.59 18.31 35.05
N ALA A 28 -5.98 17.05 34.83
CA ALA A 28 -5.11 16.08 34.21
C ALA A 28 -4.69 16.67 32.85
N ALA A 29 -3.40 16.97 32.72
CA ALA A 29 -2.84 17.41 31.46
C ALA A 29 -3.10 16.30 30.42
N PRO A 30 -3.46 16.64 29.17
CA PRO A 30 -3.52 15.65 28.12
C PRO A 30 -2.14 14.98 28.04
N GLN A 31 -2.09 13.67 28.27
CA GLN A 31 -0.90 12.90 27.97
C GLN A 31 -0.68 13.02 26.46
N GLU A 32 0.32 13.81 26.06
CA GLU A 32 0.87 13.70 24.71
C GLU A 32 1.23 12.22 24.51
N LEU A 33 0.58 11.55 23.55
CA LEU A 33 1.08 10.26 23.08
C LEU A 33 2.53 10.50 22.64
N THR A 34 3.48 10.06 23.44
CA THR A 34 4.89 10.09 23.10
C THR A 34 5.05 9.37 21.78
N LYS A 35 5.55 10.08 20.75
CA LYS A 35 5.97 9.44 19.50
C LYS A 35 6.88 8.27 19.85
N PRO A 36 6.73 7.10 19.20
CA PRO A 36 7.60 5.95 19.46
C PRO A 36 9.06 6.40 19.37
N THR A 37 9.79 6.28 20.47
CA THR A 37 11.16 6.80 20.64
C THR A 37 12.22 5.82 20.17
N GLY A 38 11.89 4.95 19.20
CA GLY A 38 12.77 3.89 18.74
C GLY A 38 12.52 3.51 17.28
N PRO A 39 13.32 2.57 16.75
CA PRO A 39 13.19 2.12 15.37
C PRO A 39 11.81 1.57 15.07
N VAL A 40 11.26 1.95 13.91
CA VAL A 40 9.96 1.46 13.44
C VAL A 40 10.09 1.06 11.99
N ILE A 41 9.51 -0.10 11.67
CA ILE A 41 9.43 -0.64 10.33
C ILE A 41 8.02 -0.38 9.84
N THR A 42 7.90 0.29 8.70
CA THR A 42 6.61 0.55 8.04
C THR A 42 6.37 -0.38 6.86
N LYS A 43 7.43 -0.94 6.28
CA LYS A 43 7.33 -1.88 5.14
C LYS A 43 8.52 -2.84 5.06
N VAL A 44 8.26 -4.06 4.63
CA VAL A 44 9.26 -5.09 4.30
C VAL A 44 9.02 -5.54 2.86
N GLU A 45 10.05 -5.49 2.02
CA GLU A 45 9.97 -5.86 0.61
C GLU A 45 11.11 -6.82 0.22
N PRO A 46 10.83 -8.01 -0.34
CA PRO A 46 9.49 -8.61 -0.47
C PRO A 46 8.83 -8.91 0.90
N PRO A 47 7.49 -8.88 0.98
CA PRO A 47 6.77 -9.09 2.24
C PRO A 47 6.79 -10.56 2.72
N ASN A 48 7.14 -11.49 1.84
CA ASN A 48 7.30 -12.92 2.12
C ASN A 48 8.31 -13.53 1.14
N TRP A 49 8.75 -14.76 1.43
CA TRP A 49 9.56 -15.54 0.49
C TRP A 49 9.16 -17.02 0.48
N TRP A 50 9.86 -17.83 -0.32
CA TRP A 50 9.64 -19.27 -0.41
C TRP A 50 10.89 -20.06 -0.03
N VAL A 51 10.69 -21.13 0.75
CA VAL A 51 11.78 -22.10 1.00
C VAL A 51 12.12 -22.86 -0.29
N GLY A 52 13.41 -23.10 -0.53
CA GLY A 52 13.87 -23.83 -1.73
C GLY A 52 13.61 -23.11 -3.06
N LEU A 53 13.48 -21.77 -3.07
CA LEU A 53 13.44 -20.96 -4.30
C LEU A 53 14.84 -20.49 -4.70
N THR A 54 15.31 -19.41 -4.08
CA THR A 54 16.70 -18.94 -4.16
C THR A 54 17.30 -18.95 -2.76
N PRO A 55 18.58 -19.34 -2.62
CA PRO A 55 19.26 -19.37 -1.33
C PRO A 55 19.55 -17.96 -0.81
N GLU A 56 19.55 -16.94 -1.65
CA GLU A 56 19.82 -15.55 -1.27
C GLU A 56 18.63 -14.67 -1.66
N VAL A 57 18.28 -13.75 -0.76
CA VAL A 57 17.25 -12.73 -0.97
C VAL A 57 17.72 -11.39 -0.38
N LEU A 58 17.46 -10.31 -1.11
CA LEU A 58 17.65 -8.95 -0.63
C LEU A 58 16.31 -8.42 -0.12
N LEU A 59 16.26 -8.05 1.17
CA LEU A 59 15.13 -7.35 1.75
C LEU A 59 15.42 -5.85 1.79
N LEU A 60 14.44 -5.05 1.38
CA LEU A 60 14.37 -3.61 1.61
C LEU A 60 13.35 -3.35 2.71
N LEU A 61 13.80 -2.79 3.83
CA LEU A 61 12.93 -2.30 4.87
C LEU A 61 12.81 -0.78 4.75
N SER A 62 11.58 -0.28 4.86
CA SER A 62 11.27 1.14 4.97
C SER A 62 10.80 1.45 6.38
N GLY A 63 11.15 2.62 6.92
CA GLY A 63 10.82 2.98 8.28
C GLY A 63 11.50 4.25 8.76
N HIS A 64 11.77 4.32 10.05
CA HIS A 64 12.59 5.36 10.67
C HIS A 64 13.53 4.76 11.71
N ASP A 65 14.66 5.45 11.90
CA ASP A 65 15.71 5.08 12.86
C ASP A 65 16.30 3.67 12.63
N LEU A 66 16.34 3.23 11.36
CA LEU A 66 16.83 1.92 10.93
C LEU A 66 18.34 1.88 10.68
N GLU A 67 19.14 2.70 11.37
CA GLU A 67 20.61 2.59 11.34
C GLU A 67 21.09 1.35 12.11
N ALA A 68 20.80 0.16 11.55
CA ALA A 68 21.03 -1.11 12.20
C ALA A 68 22.52 -1.35 12.49
N THR A 69 22.82 -1.65 13.75
CA THR A 69 24.13 -2.14 14.20
C THR A 69 24.20 -3.66 14.17
N HIS A 70 23.05 -4.34 14.34
CA HIS A 70 22.95 -5.78 14.26
C HIS A 70 21.57 -6.23 13.79
N VAL A 71 21.54 -7.27 12.97
CA VAL A 71 20.31 -7.95 12.56
C VAL A 71 20.51 -9.46 12.75
N GLY A 72 19.56 -10.09 13.43
CA GLY A 72 19.54 -11.53 13.63
C GLY A 72 18.12 -12.07 13.56
N CYS A 73 17.96 -13.32 13.13
CA CYS A 73 16.66 -13.98 13.03
C CYS A 73 16.58 -15.17 14.01
N ASN A 74 15.37 -15.50 14.46
CA ASN A 74 15.13 -16.60 15.38
C ASN A 74 15.44 -18.00 14.78
N LEU A 75 15.43 -18.13 13.46
CA LEU A 75 15.74 -19.38 12.77
C LEU A 75 17.25 -19.49 12.51
N PRO A 76 17.93 -20.56 12.97
CA PRO A 76 19.37 -20.74 12.78
C PRO A 76 19.76 -21.03 11.33
N THR A 77 18.80 -21.49 10.52
CA THR A 77 18.99 -21.73 9.09
C THR A 77 18.96 -20.43 8.26
N LEU A 78 18.63 -19.30 8.88
CA LEU A 78 18.69 -17.98 8.26
C LEU A 78 19.98 -17.26 8.68
N ARG A 79 20.73 -16.78 7.71
CA ARG A 79 21.98 -16.05 7.95
C ARG A 79 21.91 -14.67 7.31
N VAL A 80 22.14 -13.64 8.12
CA VAL A 80 22.28 -12.27 7.61
C VAL A 80 23.72 -12.10 7.17
N SER A 81 23.93 -12.05 5.85
CA SER A 81 25.26 -11.97 5.24
C SER A 81 25.78 -10.54 5.22
N ARG A 82 24.87 -9.57 5.05
CA ARG A 82 25.19 -8.14 5.00
C ARG A 82 23.98 -7.32 5.37
N THR A 83 24.22 -6.16 5.96
CA THR A 83 23.24 -5.09 6.10
C THR A 83 23.81 -3.77 5.55
N GLN A 84 22.93 -2.89 5.10
CA GLN A 84 23.30 -1.54 4.70
C GLN A 84 22.15 -0.58 4.99
N ALA A 85 22.32 0.29 5.98
CA ALA A 85 21.39 1.37 6.26
C ALA A 85 21.60 2.54 5.29
N ALA A 86 20.51 3.17 4.86
CA ALA A 86 20.57 4.44 4.16
C ALA A 86 20.89 5.58 5.13
N ALA A 87 21.50 6.65 4.60
CA ALA A 87 21.70 7.87 5.37
C ALA A 87 20.37 8.40 5.91
N GLY A 88 20.31 8.69 7.21
CA GLY A 88 19.10 9.16 7.90
C GLY A 88 18.10 8.07 8.31
N GLY A 89 18.47 6.78 8.22
CA GLY A 89 17.73 5.71 8.89
C GLY A 89 16.35 5.37 8.32
N ASN A 90 16.00 5.90 7.14
CA ASN A 90 14.69 5.67 6.53
C ASN A 90 14.58 4.32 5.81
N TYR A 91 15.72 3.73 5.45
CA TYR A 91 15.78 2.46 4.74
C TYR A 91 16.91 1.57 5.28
N LEU A 92 16.68 0.27 5.24
CA LEU A 92 17.68 -0.75 5.56
C LEU A 92 17.62 -1.88 4.52
N LEU A 93 18.74 -2.15 3.89
CA LEU A 93 18.93 -3.31 3.02
C LEU A 93 19.51 -4.47 3.85
N ILE A 94 18.93 -5.66 3.71
CA ILE A 94 19.37 -6.88 4.40
C ILE A 94 19.56 -7.98 3.35
N TRP A 95 20.77 -8.48 3.21
CA TRP A 95 21.07 -9.68 2.42
C TRP A 95 20.93 -10.89 3.33
N LEU A 96 19.92 -11.70 3.06
CA LEU A 96 19.58 -12.88 3.84
C LEU A 96 19.85 -14.14 3.02
N THR A 97 20.58 -15.07 3.61
CA THR A 97 20.78 -16.42 3.08
C THR A 97 19.82 -17.38 3.79
N ILE A 98 19.07 -18.16 3.03
CA ILE A 98 18.08 -19.14 3.48
C ILE A 98 18.65 -20.54 3.26
N GLY A 99 18.91 -21.25 4.36
CA GLY A 99 19.44 -22.62 4.33
C GLY A 99 18.48 -23.61 3.65
N ALA A 100 19.05 -24.62 2.97
CA ALA A 100 18.28 -25.61 2.23
C ALA A 100 17.37 -26.48 3.11
N ASP A 101 17.67 -26.59 4.39
CA ASP A 101 16.92 -27.32 5.42
C ASP A 101 15.82 -26.47 6.09
N THR A 102 15.74 -25.18 5.76
CA THR A 102 14.72 -24.26 6.30
C THR A 102 13.31 -24.77 6.04
N LYS A 103 12.51 -24.87 7.09
CA LYS A 103 11.10 -25.25 7.00
C LYS A 103 10.22 -24.02 6.76
N SER A 104 9.06 -24.25 6.14
CA SER A 104 8.05 -23.19 6.00
C SER A 104 7.52 -22.75 7.36
N GLY A 105 7.23 -21.47 7.50
CA GLY A 105 6.79 -20.85 8.75
C GLY A 105 7.06 -19.34 8.73
N THR A 106 7.01 -18.69 9.89
CA THR A 106 7.33 -17.26 9.99
C THR A 106 8.64 -17.09 10.73
N ALA A 107 9.63 -16.47 10.06
CA ALA A 107 10.85 -16.03 10.71
C ALA A 107 10.61 -14.67 11.38
N VAL A 108 11.14 -14.49 12.59
CA VAL A 108 11.13 -13.21 13.29
C VAL A 108 12.56 -12.70 13.33
N CYS A 109 12.81 -11.57 12.68
CA CYS A 109 14.13 -10.94 12.61
C CYS A 109 14.15 -9.66 13.45
N ARG A 110 15.12 -9.59 14.36
CA ARG A 110 15.33 -8.49 15.31
C ARG A 110 16.41 -7.56 14.78
N ILE A 111 16.12 -6.26 14.82
CA ILE A 111 17.03 -5.19 14.39
C ILE A 111 17.42 -4.38 15.61
N THR A 112 18.71 -4.36 15.92
CA THR A 112 19.27 -3.48 16.94
C THR A 112 19.84 -2.25 16.25
N ALA A 113 19.46 -1.07 16.73
CA ALA A 113 19.90 0.24 16.26
C ALA A 113 20.26 1.13 17.46
N PRO A 114 20.96 2.26 17.29
CA PRO A 114 21.35 3.13 18.40
C PRO A 114 20.17 3.62 19.25
N LYS A 115 19.00 3.81 18.63
CA LYS A 115 17.78 4.28 19.28
C LYS A 115 16.89 3.17 19.83
N GLY A 116 17.34 1.92 19.80
CA GLY A 116 16.62 0.80 20.42
C GLY A 116 16.55 -0.43 19.54
N THR A 117 15.47 -1.19 19.68
CA THR A 117 15.28 -2.44 18.93
C THR A 117 13.87 -2.52 18.36
N THR A 118 13.77 -3.04 17.15
CA THR A 118 12.52 -3.39 16.50
C THR A 118 12.60 -4.80 15.93
N SER A 119 11.50 -5.32 15.41
CA SER A 119 11.46 -6.63 14.78
C SER A 119 10.46 -6.64 13.64
N PHE A 120 10.71 -7.50 12.67
CA PHE A 120 9.77 -7.79 11.59
C PHE A 120 9.60 -9.29 11.42
N GLU A 121 8.46 -9.63 10.85
CA GLU A 121 8.14 -10.99 10.44
C GLU A 121 8.45 -11.16 8.96
N LEU A 122 9.02 -12.31 8.61
CA LEU A 122 9.20 -12.76 7.24
C LEU A 122 8.54 -14.14 7.09
N PRO A 123 7.33 -14.19 6.54
CA PRO A 123 6.69 -15.45 6.16
C PRO A 123 7.53 -16.17 5.08
N LEU A 124 7.84 -17.43 5.34
CA LEU A 124 8.53 -18.35 4.44
C LEU A 124 7.56 -19.46 4.04
N ALA A 125 6.97 -19.33 2.85
CA ALA A 125 5.98 -20.26 2.36
C ALA A 125 6.64 -21.52 1.76
N ALA A 126 5.96 -22.65 1.88
CA ALA A 126 6.27 -23.83 1.07
C ALA A 126 5.90 -23.55 -0.40
N ARG A 127 6.70 -24.06 -1.33
CA ARG A 127 6.38 -23.97 -2.76
C ARG A 127 5.33 -25.01 -3.11
N ALA A 128 4.29 -24.59 -3.84
CA ALA A 128 3.40 -25.54 -4.49
C ALA A 128 4.20 -26.36 -5.53
N PRO A 129 3.91 -27.66 -5.71
CA PRO A 129 4.51 -28.45 -6.77
C PRO A 129 4.31 -27.77 -8.13
N THR A 130 5.40 -27.48 -8.84
CA THR A 130 5.37 -26.75 -10.11
C THR A 130 5.24 -27.67 -11.33
N LEU A 131 5.61 -28.95 -11.19
CA LEU A 131 5.56 -29.93 -12.27
C LEU A 131 4.12 -30.13 -12.75
N GLY A 132 3.89 -29.88 -14.04
CA GLY A 132 2.56 -29.99 -14.68
C GLY A 132 1.57 -28.86 -14.34
N LYS A 133 1.97 -27.85 -13.54
CA LYS A 133 1.10 -26.73 -13.13
C LYS A 133 1.57 -25.36 -13.63
N PHE A 134 2.77 -25.30 -14.20
CA PHE A 134 3.36 -24.07 -14.71
C PHE A 134 3.70 -24.24 -16.19
N GLN A 135 2.67 -24.27 -17.04
CA GLN A 135 2.85 -24.20 -18.49
C GLN A 135 2.92 -22.73 -18.88
N GLY A 136 4.00 -22.32 -19.55
CA GLY A 136 4.10 -20.99 -20.13
C GLY A 136 3.08 -20.75 -21.24
N LEU A 137 3.14 -19.58 -21.86
CA LEU A 137 2.39 -19.33 -23.09
C LEU A 137 2.93 -20.20 -24.23
N SER A 138 2.02 -20.56 -25.14
CA SER A 138 2.26 -21.36 -26.33
C SER A 138 1.54 -20.74 -27.52
N GLN A 139 1.81 -21.22 -28.74
CA GLN A 139 1.15 -20.74 -29.95
C GLN A 139 -0.35 -21.11 -29.99
N ASP A 140 -0.77 -22.05 -29.16
CA ASP A 140 -2.18 -22.46 -29.02
C ASP A 140 -3.00 -21.48 -28.15
N ASP A 141 -2.34 -20.49 -27.53
CA ASP A 141 -3.02 -19.55 -26.64
C ASP A 141 -3.66 -18.36 -27.39
N VAL A 142 -4.91 -18.06 -27.03
CA VAL A 142 -5.61 -16.84 -27.45
C VAL A 142 -5.60 -15.85 -26.28
N MET A 143 -4.89 -14.74 -26.48
CA MET A 143 -4.71 -13.70 -25.46
C MET A 143 -5.74 -12.58 -25.60
N TYR A 144 -6.34 -12.18 -24.49
CA TYR A 144 -7.27 -11.05 -24.41
C TYR A 144 -6.71 -9.96 -23.49
N LEU A 145 -6.37 -8.79 -24.05
CA LEU A 145 -5.86 -7.65 -23.30
C LEU A 145 -7.01 -6.92 -22.60
N ILE A 146 -6.87 -6.73 -21.29
CA ILE A 146 -7.84 -6.11 -20.40
C ILE A 146 -7.16 -4.96 -19.66
N MET A 147 -7.76 -3.78 -19.75
CA MET A 147 -7.53 -2.72 -18.77
C MET A 147 -8.60 -2.87 -17.68
N PRO A 148 -8.25 -3.32 -16.46
CA PRO A 148 -9.24 -3.69 -15.44
C PRO A 148 -10.31 -2.61 -15.20
N ASP A 149 -9.88 -1.35 -15.05
CA ASP A 149 -10.75 -0.18 -14.86
C ASP A 149 -11.84 -0.01 -15.94
N ARG A 150 -11.68 -0.61 -17.12
CA ARG A 150 -12.58 -0.42 -18.26
C ARG A 150 -13.39 -1.63 -18.67
N LEU A 151 -13.19 -2.79 -18.05
CA LEU A 151 -13.93 -3.99 -18.45
C LEU A 151 -15.32 -4.04 -17.81
N ALA A 152 -15.34 -4.17 -16.49
CA ALA A 152 -16.57 -4.38 -15.73
C ALA A 152 -16.37 -3.97 -14.27
N ASN A 153 -17.32 -3.23 -13.71
CA ASN A 153 -17.40 -2.90 -12.30
C ASN A 153 -18.17 -4.03 -11.59
N GLY A 154 -17.48 -4.81 -10.77
CA GLY A 154 -18.02 -5.93 -10.00
C GLY A 154 -18.21 -5.62 -8.53
N ASP A 155 -17.58 -4.56 -8.02
CA ASP A 155 -17.69 -4.09 -6.65
C ASP A 155 -17.58 -2.55 -6.57
N PRO A 156 -18.71 -1.82 -6.67
CA PRO A 156 -18.72 -0.37 -6.62
C PRO A 156 -18.23 0.23 -5.29
N THR A 157 -18.02 -0.58 -4.25
CA THR A 157 -17.54 -0.09 -2.96
C THR A 157 -16.06 0.29 -2.98
N ASN A 158 -15.32 -0.15 -4.00
CA ASN A 158 -13.91 0.19 -4.20
C ASN A 158 -13.68 1.31 -5.22
N ASP A 159 -14.73 1.84 -5.86
CA ASP A 159 -14.62 2.92 -6.87
C ASP A 159 -13.95 4.18 -6.31
N GLU A 160 -14.17 4.50 -5.03
CA GLU A 160 -13.66 5.71 -4.38
C GLU A 160 -12.95 5.38 -3.06
N PRO A 161 -11.75 4.79 -3.12
CA PRO A 161 -11.03 4.35 -1.93
C PRO A 161 -10.57 5.55 -1.10
N ALA A 162 -10.59 5.41 0.22
CA ALA A 162 -10.27 6.50 1.16
C ALA A 162 -8.87 7.11 0.94
N GLU A 163 -7.94 6.33 0.38
CA GLU A 163 -6.57 6.77 0.10
C GLU A 163 -6.39 7.51 -1.24
N ALA A 164 -7.40 7.52 -2.12
CA ALA A 164 -7.37 8.22 -3.40
C ALA A 164 -8.71 8.89 -3.76
N PRO A 165 -9.22 9.83 -2.92
CA PRO A 165 -10.51 10.46 -3.15
C PRO A 165 -10.53 11.41 -4.37
N GLY A 166 -11.68 11.52 -5.02
CA GLY A 166 -11.94 12.30 -6.23
C GLY A 166 -11.37 11.69 -7.50
N ALA A 167 -11.03 10.39 -7.50
CA ALA A 167 -10.41 9.72 -8.64
C ALA A 167 -11.42 9.06 -9.59
N HIS A 168 -12.63 8.73 -9.10
CA HIS A 168 -13.66 8.07 -9.88
C HIS A 168 -14.66 9.06 -10.50
N ASP A 169 -14.76 9.02 -11.82
CA ASP A 169 -15.75 9.77 -12.58
C ASP A 169 -15.87 9.19 -13.99
N ARG A 170 -16.85 8.32 -14.19
CA ARG A 170 -17.07 7.64 -15.47
C ARG A 170 -17.38 8.60 -16.64
N SER A 171 -17.79 9.84 -16.36
CA SER A 171 -17.98 10.86 -17.40
C SER A 171 -16.66 11.44 -17.92
N LYS A 172 -15.57 11.31 -17.17
CA LYS A 172 -14.24 11.80 -17.54
C LYS A 172 -13.39 10.67 -18.13
N PRO A 173 -12.89 10.79 -19.37
CA PRO A 173 -12.09 9.73 -19.99
C PRO A 173 -10.80 9.36 -19.26
N ARG A 174 -10.27 10.27 -18.45
CA ARG A 174 -9.00 10.12 -17.71
C ARG A 174 -9.17 9.80 -16.22
N ALA A 175 -10.40 9.69 -15.73
CA ALA A 175 -10.66 9.24 -14.38
C ALA A 175 -10.79 7.71 -14.33
N TYR A 176 -10.84 7.17 -13.12
CA TYR A 176 -11.26 5.79 -12.88
C TYR A 176 -12.74 5.66 -13.24
N HIS A 177 -13.10 4.55 -13.89
CA HIS A 177 -14.45 4.20 -14.34
C HIS A 177 -15.09 3.10 -13.49
N GLY A 178 -14.32 2.52 -12.57
CA GLY A 178 -14.77 1.57 -11.55
C GLY A 178 -14.66 0.11 -11.98
N GLY A 179 -13.98 -0.19 -13.08
CA GLY A 179 -13.73 -1.59 -13.44
C GLY A 179 -12.72 -2.24 -12.47
N ASP A 180 -12.96 -3.49 -12.08
CA ASP A 180 -12.21 -4.11 -10.99
C ASP A 180 -11.96 -5.62 -11.21
N LEU A 181 -11.18 -6.24 -10.31
CA LEU A 181 -10.82 -7.65 -10.40
C LEU A 181 -12.04 -8.58 -10.23
N ARG A 182 -13.03 -8.17 -9.42
CA ARG A 182 -14.28 -8.92 -9.21
C ARG A 182 -15.11 -8.93 -10.49
N GLY A 183 -15.17 -7.80 -11.20
CA GLY A 183 -15.81 -7.65 -12.50
C GLY A 183 -15.18 -8.57 -13.53
N ILE A 184 -13.85 -8.57 -13.66
CA ILE A 184 -13.15 -9.53 -14.54
C ILE A 184 -13.51 -10.97 -14.16
N GLN A 185 -13.49 -11.32 -12.88
CA GLN A 185 -13.81 -12.66 -12.40
C GLN A 185 -15.24 -13.08 -12.79
N ASN A 186 -16.21 -12.17 -12.67
CA ASN A 186 -17.61 -12.40 -13.02
C ASN A 186 -17.81 -12.63 -14.54
N HIS A 187 -16.91 -12.10 -15.38
CA HIS A 187 -16.96 -12.22 -16.83
C HIS A 187 -16.05 -13.33 -17.40
N LEU A 188 -15.40 -14.14 -16.57
CA LEU A 188 -14.64 -15.30 -17.02
C LEU A 188 -15.45 -16.27 -17.92
N PRO A 189 -16.73 -16.60 -17.64
CA PRO A 189 -17.50 -17.46 -18.53
C PRO A 189 -17.65 -16.88 -19.95
N TYR A 190 -17.92 -15.57 -20.05
CA TYR A 190 -18.00 -14.88 -21.35
C TYR A 190 -16.68 -14.95 -22.12
N LEU A 191 -15.56 -14.71 -21.44
CA LEU A 191 -14.22 -14.77 -22.05
C LEU A 191 -13.89 -16.18 -22.52
N LYS A 192 -14.28 -17.19 -21.74
CA LYS A 192 -14.13 -18.60 -22.12
C LYS A 192 -14.97 -18.96 -23.34
N ASP A 193 -16.22 -18.52 -23.40
CA ASP A 193 -17.11 -18.78 -24.54
C ASP A 193 -16.60 -18.12 -25.83
N LEU A 194 -15.88 -16.99 -25.72
CA LEU A 194 -15.19 -16.34 -26.83
C LEU A 194 -13.95 -17.14 -27.31
N GLY A 195 -13.51 -18.15 -26.57
CA GLY A 195 -12.32 -18.95 -26.88
C GLY A 195 -11.02 -18.39 -26.31
N VAL A 196 -11.09 -17.44 -25.36
CA VAL A 196 -9.90 -16.89 -24.70
C VAL A 196 -9.26 -17.95 -23.80
N THR A 197 -7.95 -18.14 -23.92
CA THR A 197 -7.18 -19.04 -23.06
C THR A 197 -6.27 -18.28 -22.09
N THR A 198 -6.00 -17.00 -22.35
CA THR A 198 -5.09 -16.18 -21.55
C THR A 198 -5.63 -14.77 -21.38
N LEU A 199 -5.74 -14.32 -20.13
CA LEU A 199 -6.02 -12.92 -19.81
C LEU A 199 -4.71 -12.16 -19.71
N TRP A 200 -4.58 -11.08 -20.47
CA TRP A 200 -3.48 -10.13 -20.31
C TRP A 200 -4.01 -8.88 -19.63
N LEU A 201 -3.67 -8.66 -18.36
CA LEU A 201 -4.06 -7.47 -17.62
C LEU A 201 -3.02 -6.36 -17.81
N THR A 202 -3.43 -5.10 -17.97
CA THR A 202 -2.55 -3.97 -17.64
C THR A 202 -2.13 -4.05 -16.17
N PRO A 203 -1.06 -3.34 -15.73
CA PRO A 203 -0.59 -3.51 -14.37
C PRO A 203 -1.69 -3.19 -13.35
N ILE A 204 -1.80 -4.05 -12.33
CA ILE A 204 -2.80 -3.97 -11.26
C ILE A 204 -2.22 -3.39 -9.97
N VAL A 205 -0.94 -3.00 -9.99
CA VAL A 205 -0.22 -2.51 -8.82
C VAL A 205 -0.72 -1.13 -8.44
N LYS A 206 -0.57 -0.76 -7.16
CA LYS A 206 -1.05 0.51 -6.63
C LYS A 206 -0.38 1.71 -7.31
N ASN A 207 -1.21 2.64 -7.77
CA ASN A 207 -0.80 3.88 -8.44
C ASN A 207 -0.95 5.12 -7.56
N GLY A 208 -0.29 6.21 -7.95
CA GLY A 208 -0.16 7.41 -7.13
C GLY A 208 -1.02 8.61 -7.53
N ALA A 209 -1.49 8.68 -8.77
CA ALA A 209 -2.27 9.80 -9.27
C ALA A 209 -3.72 9.42 -9.61
N THR A 210 -4.62 10.40 -9.53
CA THR A 210 -6.05 10.25 -9.81
C THR A 210 -6.37 9.93 -11.28
N GLN A 211 -5.36 9.98 -12.17
CA GLN A 211 -5.51 9.67 -13.59
C GLN A 211 -4.76 8.40 -14.01
N ASP A 212 -4.22 7.64 -13.05
CA ASP A 212 -3.42 6.44 -13.31
C ASP A 212 -4.26 5.17 -13.49
N TYR A 213 -5.53 5.29 -13.90
CA TYR A 213 -6.44 4.17 -14.19
C TYR A 213 -5.86 3.12 -15.14
N HIS A 214 -4.86 3.51 -15.94
CA HIS A 214 -4.16 2.65 -16.88
C HIS A 214 -3.09 1.75 -16.22
N GLY A 215 -2.77 1.96 -14.95
CA GLY A 215 -1.88 1.09 -14.15
C GLY A 215 -0.37 1.35 -14.28
N TYR A 216 0.06 2.44 -14.94
CA TYR A 216 1.48 2.68 -15.24
C TYR A 216 2.14 3.74 -14.34
N GLY A 217 1.43 4.22 -13.31
CA GLY A 217 1.89 5.21 -12.33
C GLY A 217 2.23 4.57 -10.97
N ALA A 218 2.88 3.42 -10.99
CA ALA A 218 3.11 2.59 -9.80
C ALA A 218 3.86 3.34 -8.69
N VAL A 219 3.31 3.27 -7.47
CA VAL A 219 3.93 3.78 -6.23
C VAL A 219 4.20 2.68 -5.21
N ASP A 220 3.57 1.51 -5.39
CA ASP A 220 3.83 0.32 -4.59
C ASP A 220 3.67 -0.94 -5.45
N LEU A 221 4.80 -1.63 -5.70
CA LEU A 221 4.85 -2.82 -6.56
C LEU A 221 4.34 -4.11 -5.88
N TYR A 222 4.16 -4.09 -4.56
CA TYR A 222 3.68 -5.25 -3.79
C TYR A 222 2.20 -5.11 -3.36
N ALA A 223 1.60 -3.94 -3.55
CA ALA A 223 0.18 -3.70 -3.31
C ALA A 223 -0.62 -3.72 -4.61
N VAL A 224 -1.84 -4.27 -4.55
CA VAL A 224 -2.85 -4.09 -5.61
C VAL A 224 -3.45 -2.69 -5.46
N ASP A 225 -3.78 -2.06 -6.59
CA ASP A 225 -4.46 -0.76 -6.59
C ASP A 225 -5.81 -0.86 -5.89
N PRO A 226 -6.10 -0.01 -4.90
CA PRO A 226 -7.32 -0.11 -4.10
C PRO A 226 -8.60 0.03 -4.95
N HIS A 227 -8.55 0.71 -6.11
CA HIS A 227 -9.70 0.81 -7.02
C HIS A 227 -10.03 -0.52 -7.72
N LEU A 228 -9.08 -1.47 -7.74
CA LEU A 228 -9.25 -2.77 -8.39
C LEU A 228 -9.60 -3.89 -7.40
N GLY A 229 -9.43 -3.65 -6.10
CA GLY A 229 -9.65 -4.61 -5.02
C GLY A 229 -8.38 -4.87 -4.18
N ALA A 230 -8.36 -5.99 -3.46
CA ALA A 230 -7.23 -6.40 -2.64
C ALA A 230 -6.38 -7.49 -3.30
N LEU A 231 -5.21 -7.78 -2.72
CA LEU A 231 -4.38 -8.93 -3.14
C LEU A 231 -5.17 -10.24 -3.13
N LYS A 232 -6.11 -10.39 -2.18
CA LYS A 232 -7.00 -11.56 -2.12
C LYS A 232 -7.88 -11.66 -3.38
N ASP A 233 -8.44 -10.56 -3.87
CA ASP A 233 -9.27 -10.57 -5.08
C ASP A 233 -8.47 -10.96 -6.31
N TYR A 234 -7.20 -10.55 -6.39
CA TYR A 234 -6.31 -11.02 -7.44
C TYR A 234 -6.03 -12.53 -7.36
N LEU A 235 -5.76 -13.06 -6.16
CA LEU A 235 -5.58 -14.50 -5.96
C LEU A 235 -6.85 -15.29 -6.28
N ASP A 236 -8.03 -14.76 -5.91
CA ASP A 236 -9.32 -15.36 -6.23
C ASP A 236 -9.56 -15.39 -7.75
N LEU A 237 -9.25 -14.29 -8.46
CA LEU A 237 -9.32 -14.19 -9.92
C LEU A 237 -8.39 -15.21 -10.59
N VAL A 238 -7.13 -15.31 -10.16
CA VAL A 238 -6.15 -16.29 -10.67
C VAL A 238 -6.67 -17.71 -10.47
N ALA A 239 -7.18 -18.03 -9.27
CA ALA A 239 -7.74 -19.35 -8.98
C ALA A 239 -8.97 -19.66 -9.85
N ALA A 240 -9.86 -18.68 -10.05
CA ALA A 240 -11.05 -18.83 -10.87
C ALA A 240 -10.71 -19.00 -12.37
N ALA A 241 -9.75 -18.24 -12.89
CA ALA A 241 -9.26 -18.37 -14.25
C ALA A 241 -8.64 -19.76 -14.50
N HIS A 242 -7.76 -20.23 -13.59
CA HIS A 242 -7.15 -21.55 -13.71
C HIS A 242 -8.18 -22.68 -13.64
N LYS A 243 -9.22 -22.57 -12.80
CA LYS A 243 -10.33 -23.56 -12.77
C LYS A 243 -11.06 -23.66 -14.11
N GLN A 244 -11.03 -22.60 -14.91
CA GLN A 244 -11.62 -22.57 -16.24
C GLN A 244 -10.64 -22.95 -17.35
N GLY A 245 -9.38 -23.25 -17.02
CA GLY A 245 -8.31 -23.56 -17.98
C GLY A 245 -7.65 -22.32 -18.58
N MET A 246 -7.86 -21.14 -17.99
CA MET A 246 -7.29 -19.88 -18.46
C MET A 246 -6.03 -19.49 -17.68
N LYS A 247 -5.06 -18.90 -18.38
CA LYS A 247 -3.83 -18.32 -17.82
C LYS A 247 -4.03 -16.83 -17.53
N ILE A 248 -3.22 -16.28 -16.63
CA ILE A 248 -3.15 -14.83 -16.38
C ILE A 248 -1.73 -14.34 -16.63
N LEU A 249 -1.61 -13.30 -17.46
CA LEU A 249 -0.41 -12.52 -17.68
C LEU A 249 -0.68 -11.09 -17.21
N THR A 250 0.20 -10.56 -16.36
CA THR A 250 0.04 -9.21 -15.81
C THR A 250 1.15 -8.32 -16.35
N GLY A 251 0.77 -7.14 -16.85
CA GLY A 251 1.71 -6.13 -17.29
C GLY A 251 2.63 -5.69 -16.15
N PHE A 252 3.89 -5.46 -16.47
CA PHE A 252 4.90 -5.01 -15.51
C PHE A 252 5.43 -3.63 -15.88
N THR A 253 5.49 -2.73 -14.89
CA THR A 253 6.10 -1.40 -15.05
C THR A 253 7.55 -1.43 -14.57
N ALA A 254 8.51 -1.50 -15.49
CA ALA A 254 9.95 -1.44 -15.18
C ALA A 254 10.54 -0.02 -15.19
N ARG A 255 9.73 1.04 -15.37
CA ARG A 255 10.28 2.40 -15.59
C ARG A 255 10.72 3.05 -14.28
N CYS A 256 12.04 3.09 -14.04
CA CYS A 256 12.67 3.94 -13.02
C CYS A 256 12.41 5.45 -13.17
N ASN A 257 11.88 5.93 -14.31
CA ASN A 257 11.59 7.36 -14.52
C ASN A 257 10.19 7.82 -14.06
N ILE A 258 9.29 6.91 -13.63
CA ILE A 258 7.89 7.22 -13.28
C ILE A 258 7.53 6.82 -11.83
N ILE A 259 8.52 6.63 -10.94
CA ILE A 259 8.19 6.76 -9.51
C ILE A 259 7.87 8.24 -9.32
N SER A 260 6.58 8.59 -9.24
CA SER A 260 6.07 9.96 -9.21
C SER A 260 6.80 10.76 -8.12
N ILE A 261 7.80 11.54 -8.52
CA ILE A 261 8.43 12.52 -7.64
C ILE A 261 7.36 13.58 -7.43
N ARG A 262 6.71 13.53 -6.27
CA ARG A 262 5.78 14.55 -5.80
C ARG A 262 6.55 15.86 -5.62
N SER A 263 6.71 16.61 -6.70
CA SER A 263 7.35 17.92 -6.70
C SER A 263 6.50 18.87 -5.86
N HIS A 264 6.92 19.12 -4.61
CA HIS A 264 6.46 20.28 -3.86
C HIS A 264 6.99 21.54 -4.54
N ARG A 265 6.26 22.08 -5.51
CA ARG A 265 6.45 23.46 -5.96
C ARG A 265 6.01 24.39 -4.83
N SER A 266 6.96 24.78 -3.98
CA SER A 266 6.85 26.00 -3.19
C SER A 266 6.61 27.16 -4.16
N LYS A 267 5.45 27.81 -4.07
CA LYS A 267 5.20 29.09 -4.73
C LYS A 267 6.20 30.12 -4.18
N LYS A 268 7.31 30.34 -4.88
CA LYS A 268 8.07 31.58 -4.72
C LYS A 268 7.28 32.68 -5.41
N VAL A 269 6.70 33.56 -4.60
CA VAL A 269 6.28 34.90 -5.01
C VAL A 269 7.52 35.59 -5.59
N SER A 270 7.48 35.94 -6.87
CA SER A 270 8.49 36.79 -7.52
C SER A 270 7.90 38.20 -7.62
N THR A 271 8.46 39.09 -6.82
CA THR A 271 8.41 40.54 -7.04
C THR A 271 9.35 40.91 -8.19
N ALA A 272 8.93 41.95 -8.91
CA ALA A 272 9.51 42.63 -10.06
C ALA A 272 11.04 42.56 -10.30
N GLY A 273 11.42 42.48 -11.58
CA GLY A 273 12.79 42.76 -12.03
C GLY A 273 13.04 42.46 -13.51
N GLN A 274 12.75 43.46 -14.36
CA GLN A 274 13.29 43.74 -15.71
C GLN A 274 13.62 42.60 -16.69
N ALA A 275 12.89 42.64 -17.82
CA ALA A 275 13.19 41.91 -19.04
C ALA A 275 14.44 42.45 -19.75
N VAL A 276 15.36 41.55 -20.12
CA VAL A 276 16.37 41.78 -21.15
C VAL A 276 16.20 40.67 -22.19
N ARG A 277 15.84 41.05 -23.42
CA ARG A 277 15.81 40.16 -24.60
C ARG A 277 17.23 40.03 -25.17
N PRO A 278 17.66 38.85 -25.63
CA PRO A 278 18.76 38.76 -26.59
C PRO A 278 18.22 38.75 -28.02
N SER A 279 18.87 39.56 -28.86
CA SER A 279 18.72 39.72 -30.30
C SER A 279 19.20 38.49 -31.10
N GLU A 280 18.64 38.33 -32.29
CA GLU A 280 19.06 37.43 -33.38
C GLU A 280 20.54 37.59 -33.76
N THR A 281 21.18 36.55 -34.31
CA THR A 281 21.80 36.52 -35.66
C THR A 281 22.72 35.29 -35.88
N ILE A 282 22.26 34.40 -36.77
CA ILE A 282 22.93 33.71 -37.92
C ILE A 282 24.30 33.01 -37.71
N ARG A 283 24.39 31.69 -38.05
CA ARG A 283 25.12 31.15 -39.24
C ARG A 283 25.01 29.63 -39.35
N SER A 284 24.53 29.18 -40.51
CA SER A 284 24.75 27.86 -41.10
C SER A 284 26.22 27.65 -41.45
N ASN A 285 26.72 26.42 -41.33
CA ASN A 285 27.68 25.85 -42.28
C ASN A 285 27.79 24.34 -42.09
N HIS A 286 27.57 23.65 -43.22
CA HIS A 286 27.89 22.26 -43.61
C HIS A 286 27.27 21.09 -42.85
#